data_AF-W7IPK4-F1
#
_entry.id   AF-W7IPK4-F1
#
_cell.length_a   1.000
_cell.length_b   1.000
_cell.length_c   1.000
_cell.angle_alpha   90.00
_cell.angle_beta   90.00
_cell.angle_gamma   90.00
#
_symmetry.space_group_name_H-M   'P 1'
#
loop_
_entity.id
_entity.type
_entity.pdbx_description
1 polymer ?
#
loop_
_entity_poly.entity_id
_entity_poly.type
_entity_poly.pdbx_seq_one_letter_code
_entity_poly.pdbx_strand_id
1 'polypeptide(L)'
;MHGGGPVRGPHRPGQPDPDQPGGRPHHRGRDRPRRRRLRRGVRRLRPGGGHRPRPSPDPSGEPSKVTTPGYEQARDELVAVVAKLEAGGLSLEESLTLWERGETLAKICDKHLAGARERVETALAAAEADD
;
A
#
# COMPACT_ATOMS: atom_id res chain seq x y z
N MET A 1 -18.61 -51.68 36.40
CA MET A 1 -18.49 -50.51 37.29
C MET A 1 -17.05 -50.45 37.80
N HIS A 2 -16.19 -49.65 37.16
CA HIS A 2 -14.85 -49.33 37.69
C HIS A 2 -14.62 -47.84 37.48
N GLY A 3 -14.55 -47.11 38.59
CA GLY A 3 -14.20 -45.70 38.64
C GLY A 3 -12.70 -45.48 38.69
N GLY A 4 -12.30 -44.33 38.16
CA GLY A 4 -11.00 -43.66 38.31
C GLY A 4 -11.17 -42.33 37.59
N GLY A 5 -11.40 -41.21 38.28
CA GLY A 5 -10.40 -40.48 39.06
C GLY A 5 -9.80 -39.38 38.16
N PRO A 6 -9.96 -38.08 38.46
CA PRO A 6 -9.64 -37.02 37.50
C PRO A 6 -8.12 -36.87 37.31
N VAL A 7 -7.69 -36.88 36.06
CA VAL A 7 -6.31 -36.58 35.66
C VAL A 7 -6.02 -35.10 35.93
N ARG A 8 -5.15 -34.82 36.92
CA ARG A 8 -4.59 -33.48 37.14
C ARG A 8 -3.62 -33.19 36.00
N GLY A 9 -3.98 -32.21 35.15
CA GLY A 9 -3.12 -31.74 34.07
C GLY A 9 -1.84 -31.08 34.60
N PRO A 10 -0.77 -31.01 33.77
CA PRO A 10 0.50 -30.40 34.15
C PRO A 10 0.33 -28.90 34.44
N HIS A 11 0.98 -28.45 35.51
CA HIS A 11 1.03 -27.07 35.96
C HIS A 11 1.42 -26.11 34.82
N ARG A 12 0.62 -25.06 34.62
CA ARG A 12 0.94 -23.95 33.72
C ARG A 12 2.10 -23.12 34.30
N PRO A 13 3.16 -22.83 33.52
CA PRO A 13 4.15 -21.84 33.91
C PRO A 13 3.54 -20.44 33.85
N GLY A 14 3.68 -19.64 34.92
CA GLY A 14 3.30 -18.22 34.92
C GLY A 14 2.38 -17.75 36.04
N GLN A 15 2.15 -18.51 37.11
CA GLN A 15 1.53 -17.94 38.31
C GLN A 15 2.58 -17.27 39.21
N PRO A 16 2.45 -15.97 39.52
CA PRO A 16 3.37 -15.26 40.41
C PRO A 16 3.14 -15.66 41.88
N ASP A 17 4.24 -15.86 42.61
CA ASP A 17 4.26 -16.22 44.03
C ASP A 17 3.64 -15.13 44.93
N PRO A 18 2.75 -15.49 45.88
CA PRO A 18 2.10 -14.53 46.78
C PRO A 18 3.00 -14.05 47.93
N ASP A 19 4.20 -14.62 48.08
CA ASP A 19 5.09 -14.42 49.24
C ASP A 19 6.29 -13.49 48.95
N GLN A 20 6.13 -12.50 48.07
CA GLN A 20 7.20 -11.55 47.77
C GLN A 20 7.06 -10.24 48.59
N PRO A 21 7.90 -10.02 49.63
CA PRO A 21 7.86 -8.81 50.43
C PRO A 21 8.43 -7.59 49.67
N GLY A 22 7.82 -6.44 49.97
CA GLY A 22 7.93 -5.20 49.22
C GLY A 22 9.32 -4.57 49.13
N GLY A 23 9.53 -3.88 48.01
CA GLY A 23 10.65 -2.97 47.80
C GLY A 23 10.29 -1.90 46.80
N ARG A 24 9.63 -0.82 47.24
CA ARG A 24 9.45 0.41 46.45
C ARG A 24 10.50 1.44 46.87
N PRO A 25 11.48 1.80 46.03
CA PRO A 25 12.29 2.97 46.29
C PRO A 25 11.57 4.24 45.79
N HIS A 26 11.46 5.20 46.69
CA HIS A 26 10.83 6.50 46.50
C HIS A 26 11.55 7.37 45.47
N HIS A 27 10.77 7.97 44.57
CA HIS A 27 11.22 8.97 43.61
C HIS A 27 11.73 10.21 44.34
N ARG A 28 13.05 10.45 44.33
CA ARG A 28 13.59 11.76 44.74
C ARG A 28 13.28 12.78 43.66
N GLY A 29 12.44 13.74 44.02
CA GLY A 29 12.13 14.92 43.22
C GLY A 29 13.39 15.64 42.79
N ARG A 30 13.44 15.97 41.51
CA ARG A 30 14.33 17.01 40.99
C ARG A 30 13.44 18.16 40.54
N ASP A 31 13.55 19.24 41.29
CA ASP A 31 12.95 20.54 41.04
C ASP A 31 13.11 20.96 39.58
N ARG A 32 11.99 21.15 38.89
CA ARG A 32 11.97 21.78 37.57
C ARG A 32 11.83 23.30 37.76
N PRO A 33 12.78 24.13 37.30
CA PRO A 33 12.60 25.57 37.34
C PRO A 33 11.47 26.00 36.38
N ARG A 34 10.49 26.74 36.92
CA ARG A 34 9.40 27.35 36.15
C ARG A 34 9.93 28.48 35.26
N ARG A 35 10.26 28.19 34.01
CA ARG A 35 10.58 29.24 33.04
C ARG A 35 9.30 29.85 32.43
N ARG A 36 9.13 31.13 32.78
CA ARG A 36 8.23 32.16 32.24
C ARG A 36 7.55 31.83 30.90
N ARG A 37 6.21 31.87 30.92
CA ARG A 37 5.37 31.95 29.71
C ARG A 37 5.62 33.28 29.01
N LEU A 38 6.25 33.25 27.84
CA LEU A 38 6.10 34.33 26.87
C LEU A 38 4.74 34.16 26.19
N ARG A 39 3.78 34.99 26.58
CA ARG A 39 2.55 35.23 25.81
C ARG A 39 2.90 36.21 24.70
N ARG A 40 3.01 35.75 23.45
CA ARG A 40 2.70 36.58 22.26
C ARG A 40 2.71 35.76 20.98
N GLY A 41 1.62 35.85 20.23
CA GLY A 41 1.53 35.42 18.83
C GLY A 41 0.60 34.26 18.58
N VAL A 42 -0.71 34.47 18.73
CA VAL A 42 -1.70 33.62 18.04
C VAL A 42 -1.50 33.87 16.54
N ARG A 43 -0.70 33.02 15.88
CA ARG A 43 -0.71 32.96 14.42
C ARG A 43 -2.10 32.46 14.05
N ARG A 44 -2.92 33.34 13.47
CA ARG A 44 -4.20 32.98 12.86
C ARG A 44 -3.95 31.77 11.93
N LEU A 45 -4.58 30.65 12.23
CA LEU A 45 -4.80 29.60 11.25
C LEU A 45 -5.58 30.25 10.10
N ARG A 46 -4.99 30.38 8.91
CA ARG A 46 -5.76 30.67 7.71
C ARG A 46 -6.61 29.44 7.41
N PRO A 47 -7.95 29.54 7.34
CA PRO A 47 -8.74 28.51 6.68
C PRO A 47 -8.52 28.69 5.17
N GLY A 48 -8.17 27.61 4.48
CA GLY A 48 -7.98 27.64 3.02
C GLY A 48 -6.62 27.16 2.56
N GLY A 49 -6.20 25.98 3.00
CA GLY A 49 -5.26 25.17 2.23
C GLY A 49 -6.03 24.54 1.08
N GLY A 50 -6.16 25.28 -0.02
CA GLY A 50 -6.79 24.79 -1.25
C GLY A 50 -6.13 23.47 -1.66
N HIS A 51 -6.95 22.42 -1.67
CA HIS A 51 -6.68 21.25 -2.48
C HIS A 51 -6.32 21.77 -3.88
N ARG A 52 -5.05 21.73 -4.27
CA ARG A 52 -4.73 21.86 -5.70
C ARG A 52 -5.29 20.58 -6.31
N PRO A 53 -6.38 20.64 -7.09
CA PRO A 53 -6.76 19.47 -7.86
C PRO A 53 -5.54 19.11 -8.70
N ARG A 54 -5.13 17.85 -8.62
CA ARG A 54 -4.22 17.27 -9.61
C ARG A 54 -4.89 17.51 -10.97
N PRO A 55 -4.20 18.01 -12.01
CA PRO A 55 -4.82 18.09 -13.32
C PRO A 55 -5.26 16.68 -13.71
N SER A 56 -6.57 16.46 -13.75
CA SER A 56 -7.15 15.28 -14.40
C SER A 56 -6.75 15.36 -15.87
N PRO A 57 -6.20 14.29 -16.46
CA PRO A 57 -6.04 14.27 -17.91
C PRO A 57 -7.43 14.39 -18.56
N ASP A 58 -7.58 15.40 -19.42
CA ASP A 58 -8.79 15.61 -20.22
C ASP A 58 -9.17 14.34 -21.01
N PRO A 59 -10.46 13.93 -21.06
CA PRO A 59 -10.93 12.83 -21.90
C PRO A 59 -11.25 13.29 -23.34
N SER A 60 -10.58 14.33 -23.83
CA SER A 60 -10.78 14.83 -25.19
C SER A 60 -9.78 14.16 -26.12
N GLY A 61 -10.26 13.14 -26.83
CA GLY A 61 -9.51 12.46 -27.87
C GLY A 61 -9.09 13.41 -28.99
N GLU A 62 -7.79 13.50 -29.23
CA GLU A 62 -7.23 13.92 -30.50
C GLU A 62 -6.94 12.66 -31.36
N PRO A 63 -7.59 12.51 -32.53
CA PRO A 63 -7.35 11.39 -33.42
C PRO A 63 -6.17 11.73 -34.35
N SER A 64 -4.98 11.16 -34.09
CA SER A 64 -3.90 10.87 -35.07
C SER A 64 -2.48 10.89 -34.47
N LYS A 65 -2.25 10.07 -33.45
CA LYS A 65 -1.05 9.23 -33.37
C LYS A 65 -1.58 7.83 -33.11
N VAL A 66 -0.86 6.79 -33.53
CA VAL A 66 -1.04 5.48 -32.92
C VAL A 66 -0.51 5.62 -31.48
N THR A 67 -1.29 6.31 -30.64
CA THR A 67 -0.94 6.61 -29.26
C THR A 67 -1.10 5.29 -28.54
N THR A 68 0.03 4.69 -28.19
CA THR A 68 0.02 3.48 -27.37
C THR A 68 -0.80 3.79 -26.11
N PRO A 69 -1.84 3.01 -25.79
CA PRO A 69 -2.68 3.29 -24.64
C PRO A 69 -1.83 3.37 -23.36
N GLY A 70 -2.24 4.25 -22.44
CA GLY A 70 -1.65 4.31 -21.11
C GLY A 70 -1.82 2.97 -20.38
N TYR A 71 -0.97 2.71 -19.37
CA TYR A 71 -0.99 1.44 -18.65
C TYR A 71 -2.38 1.04 -18.12
N GLU A 72 -3.08 1.95 -17.45
CA GLU A 72 -4.40 1.67 -16.89
C GLU A 72 -5.42 1.31 -17.98
N GLN A 73 -5.40 2.05 -19.09
CA GLN A 73 -6.31 1.79 -20.20
C GLN A 73 -5.98 0.47 -20.91
N ALA A 74 -4.70 0.16 -21.11
CA ALA A 74 -4.27 -1.12 -21.68
C ALA A 74 -4.66 -2.30 -20.77
N ARG A 75 -4.53 -2.13 -19.45
CA ARG A 75 -4.94 -3.14 -18.45
C ARG A 75 -6.45 -3.34 -18.46
N ASP A 76 -7.23 -2.27 -18.45
CA ASP A 76 -8.69 -2.35 -18.42
C ASP A 76 -9.24 -2.99 -19.71
N GLU A 77 -8.63 -2.68 -20.86
CA GLU A 77 -8.96 -3.35 -22.13
C GLU A 77 -8.58 -4.84 -22.09
N LEU A 78 -7.42 -5.20 -21.53
CA LEU A 78 -7.00 -6.59 -21.37
C LEU A 78 -7.98 -7.37 -20.49
N VAL A 79 -8.43 -6.78 -19.38
CA VAL A 79 -9.46 -7.38 -18.50
C VAL A 79 -10.76 -7.62 -19.26
N ALA A 80 -11.18 -6.68 -20.11
CA ALA A 80 -12.37 -6.85 -20.93
C ALA A 80 -12.22 -7.97 -21.99
N VAL A 81 -11.02 -8.11 -22.58
CA VAL A 81 -10.71 -9.20 -23.51
C VAL A 81 -10.77 -10.55 -22.81
N VAL A 82 -10.11 -10.68 -21.65
CA VAL A 82 -10.12 -11.91 -20.85
C VAL A 82 -11.55 -12.29 -20.45
N ALA A 83 -12.34 -11.33 -19.95
CA ALA A 83 -13.73 -11.58 -19.58
C ALA A 83 -14.59 -12.11 -20.74
N LYS A 84 -14.35 -11.61 -21.97
CA LYS A 84 -15.04 -12.12 -23.18
C LYS A 84 -14.60 -13.54 -23.54
N LEU A 85 -13.31 -13.84 -23.43
CA LEU A 85 -12.78 -15.19 -23.67
C LEU A 85 -13.31 -16.19 -22.64
N GLU A 86 -13.40 -15.80 -21.37
CA GLU A 86 -13.91 -16.62 -20.27
C GLU A 86 -15.43 -16.85 -20.35
N ALA A 87 -16.19 -15.87 -20.84
CA ALA A 87 -17.63 -16.01 -21.06
C ALA A 87 -17.96 -17.11 -22.09
N GLY A 88 -17.05 -17.38 -23.02
CA GLY A 88 -17.25 -18.36 -24.09
C GLY A 88 -18.34 -17.94 -25.09
N GLY A 89 -18.82 -18.89 -25.89
CA GLY A 89 -19.86 -18.64 -26.90
C GLY A 89 -19.39 -17.90 -28.15
N LEU A 90 -18.07 -17.72 -28.31
CA LEU A 90 -17.45 -17.13 -29.49
C LEU A 90 -17.04 -18.21 -30.49
N SER A 91 -17.00 -17.87 -31.77
CA SER A 91 -16.36 -18.72 -32.76
C SER A 91 -14.85 -18.82 -32.53
N LEU A 92 -14.21 -19.81 -33.15
CA LEU A 92 -12.76 -20.00 -33.08
C LEU A 92 -12.00 -18.76 -33.56
N GLU A 93 -12.43 -18.17 -34.69
CA GLU A 93 -11.79 -16.99 -35.28
C GLU A 93 -11.89 -15.76 -34.37
N GLU A 94 -13.06 -15.54 -33.77
CA GLU A 94 -13.26 -14.46 -32.79
C GLU A 94 -12.41 -14.68 -31.53
N SER A 95 -12.31 -15.92 -31.06
CA SER A 95 -11.49 -16.28 -29.91
C SER A 95 -10.01 -16.04 -30.17
N LEU A 96 -9.52 -16.37 -31.37
CA LEU A 96 -8.14 -16.11 -31.79
C LEU A 96 -7.87 -14.61 -31.90
N THR A 97 -8.80 -13.85 -32.50
CA THR A 97 -8.66 -12.39 -32.64
C THR A 97 -8.58 -11.70 -31.28
N LEU A 98 -9.42 -12.10 -30.32
CA LEU A 98 -9.36 -11.60 -28.95
C LEU A 98 -8.06 -11.99 -28.26
N TRP A 99 -7.58 -13.22 -28.45
CA TRP A 99 -6.31 -13.66 -27.89
C TRP A 99 -5.13 -12.84 -28.41
N GLU A 100 -5.02 -12.61 -29.73
CA GLU A 100 -3.95 -11.80 -30.31
C GLU A 100 -3.99 -10.34 -29.83
N ARG A 101 -5.21 -9.80 -29.65
CA ARG A 101 -5.40 -8.49 -29.04
C ARG A 101 -4.91 -8.48 -27.59
N GLY A 102 -5.26 -9.50 -26.81
CA GLY A 102 -4.80 -9.69 -25.43
C GLY A 102 -3.27 -9.74 -25.33
N GLU A 103 -2.61 -10.50 -26.22
CA GLU A 103 -1.15 -10.58 -26.32
C GLU A 103 -0.51 -9.22 -26.60
N THR A 104 -1.13 -8.43 -27.49
CA THR A 104 -0.65 -7.08 -27.80
C THR A 104 -0.77 -6.15 -26.59
N LEU A 105 -1.89 -6.22 -25.87
CA LEU A 105 -2.13 -5.41 -24.66
C LEU A 105 -1.18 -5.80 -23.53
N ALA A 106 -0.93 -7.09 -23.33
CA ALA A 106 0.04 -7.58 -22.35
C ALA A 106 1.44 -7.02 -22.62
N LYS A 107 1.90 -7.06 -23.88
CA LYS A 107 3.19 -6.47 -24.28
C LYS A 107 3.27 -4.96 -24.04
N ILE A 108 2.17 -4.24 -24.19
CA ILE A 108 2.11 -2.80 -23.89
C ILE A 108 2.25 -2.59 -22.38
N CYS A 109 1.52 -3.34 -21.55
CA CYS A 109 1.62 -3.28 -20.10
C CYS A 109 3.05 -3.56 -19.62
N ASP A 110 3.70 -4.57 -20.18
CA ASP A 110 5.08 -4.94 -19.83
C ASP A 110 6.07 -3.81 -20.14
N LYS A 111 5.93 -3.15 -21.30
CA LYS A 111 6.78 -2.00 -21.66
C LYS A 111 6.64 -0.85 -20.68
N HIS A 112 5.41 -0.53 -20.26
CA HIS A 112 5.17 0.50 -19.25
C HIS A 112 5.81 0.15 -17.90
N LEU A 113 5.68 -1.10 -17.46
CA LEU A 113 6.27 -1.58 -16.21
C LEU A 113 7.81 -1.62 -16.27
N ALA A 114 8.39 -2.03 -17.39
CA ALA A 114 9.82 -2.04 -17.61
C ALA A 114 10.40 -0.62 -17.48
N GLY A 115 9.80 0.36 -18.17
CA GLY A 115 10.23 1.75 -18.06
C GLY A 115 10.06 2.33 -16.65
N ALA A 116 9.04 1.89 -15.90
CA ALA A 116 8.89 2.30 -14.50
C ALA A 116 9.98 1.73 -13.60
N ARG A 117 10.35 0.46 -13.79
CA ARG A 117 11.43 -0.21 -13.05
C ARG A 117 12.76 0.50 -13.29
N GLU A 118 13.10 0.77 -14.55
CA GLU A 118 14.35 1.46 -14.90
C GLU A 118 14.50 2.83 -14.20
N ARG A 119 13.42 3.61 -14.13
CA ARG A 119 13.43 4.89 -13.41
C ARG A 119 13.68 4.72 -11.90
N VAL A 120 13.12 3.67 -11.31
CA VAL A 120 13.32 3.37 -9.89
C VAL A 120 14.77 2.94 -9.64
N GLU A 121 15.30 2.03 -10.44
CA GLU A 121 16.69 1.58 -10.34
C GLU A 121 17.68 2.74 -10.51
N THR A 122 17.43 3.63 -11.48
CA THR A 122 18.26 4.83 -11.70
C THR A 122 18.23 5.76 -10.49
N ALA A 123 17.06 5.97 -9.89
CA ALA A 123 16.92 6.82 -8.71
C ALA A 123 17.60 6.20 -7.46
N LEU A 124 17.55 4.87 -7.31
CA LEU A 124 18.24 4.16 -6.24
C LEU A 124 19.76 4.25 -6.40
N ALA A 125 20.29 3.95 -7.59
CA ALA A 125 21.73 4.02 -7.87
C ALA A 125 22.29 5.44 -7.69
N ALA A 126 21.51 6.47 -8.07
CA ALA A 126 21.89 7.86 -7.82
C ALA A 126 21.94 8.21 -6.33
N ALA A 127 21.04 7.64 -5.52
CA ALA A 127 21.03 7.86 -4.07
C ALA A 127 22.21 7.15 -3.37
N GLU A 128 22.65 5.99 -3.87
CA GLU A 128 23.80 5.25 -3.33
C GLU A 128 25.15 5.90 -3.67
N ALA A 129 25.22 6.68 -4.75
CA ALA A 129 26.44 7.36 -5.18
C ALA A 129 26.69 8.71 -4.47
N ASP A 130 25.67 9.26 -3.79
CA ASP A 130 25.72 10.54 -3.07
C ASP A 130 26.07 10.37 -1.57
N ASP A 131 26.18 9.12 -1.09
CA ASP A 131 26.60 8.73 0.28
C ASP A 131 28.07 8.27 0.31
#